data_AF-A0A6U6WKG5-F1
#
_entry.id   AF-A0A6U6WKG5-F1
#
_cell.length_a   1.000
_cell.length_b   1.000
_cell.length_c   1.000
_cell.angle_alpha   90.00
_cell.angle_beta   90.00
_cell.angle_gamma   90.00
#
_symmetry.space_group_name_H-M   'P 1'
#
loop_
_entity.id
_entity.type
_entity.pdbx_description
1 polymer ?
#
loop_
_entity_poly.entity_id
_entity_poly.type
_entity_poly.pdbx_seq_one_letter_code
_entity_poly.pdbx_strand_id
1 'polypeptide(L)'
;LVGARPVPDALGRVNKVELVPLEQLGRPRVDVVVNCSGVFRDLFINQMNLLDRAIKMAAEADEPVEQNYVRKHALEQAEELNVSLREASTRVFSNAAGSYSANVGLAIENGANVDEAQLQEQFVTRKGFALNSDSPGELTESSDLFKSALSKVDMTFQNLDSSEISLTDVSHYFDSDPTKVVEGLRTDGKKVGSFIADTTTANAQVRSLSAQVRLDSRTKLLNPKFYEAALKGGYEGVREISKRMRYTFGWSTTAGAVDNFV
;
A
#
# COMPACT_ATOMS: atom_id res chain seq x y z
N LEU A 1 -6.33 -5.46 -11.67
CA LEU A 1 -4.86 -5.62 -11.73
C LEU A 1 -4.50 -7.00 -12.28
N VAL A 2 -4.36 -8.01 -11.43
CA VAL A 2 -3.95 -9.39 -11.82
C VAL A 2 -4.94 -10.15 -12.73
N GLY A 3 -6.17 -9.64 -12.88
CA GLY A 3 -7.19 -10.26 -13.73
C GLY A 3 -7.79 -11.51 -13.11
N ALA A 4 -8.16 -11.44 -11.83
CA ALA A 4 -8.89 -12.49 -11.12
C ALA A 4 -10.26 -11.97 -10.68
N ARG A 5 -11.23 -12.88 -10.56
CA ARG A 5 -12.58 -12.61 -10.06
C ARG A 5 -12.92 -13.49 -8.85
N PRO A 6 -13.57 -12.95 -7.81
CA PRO A 6 -14.11 -13.77 -6.73
C PRO A 6 -15.28 -14.62 -7.23
N VAL A 7 -15.39 -15.85 -6.75
CA VAL A 7 -16.49 -16.77 -7.07
C VAL A 7 -17.22 -17.15 -5.77
N PRO A 8 -18.47 -16.70 -5.59
CA PRO A 8 -19.27 -17.09 -4.43
C PRO A 8 -19.69 -18.56 -4.54
N ASP A 9 -19.77 -19.24 -3.39
CA ASP A 9 -20.42 -20.55 -3.31
C ASP A 9 -21.95 -20.45 -3.37
N ALA A 10 -22.65 -21.59 -3.36
CA ALA A 10 -24.11 -21.61 -3.41
C ALA A 10 -24.80 -20.88 -2.25
N LEU A 11 -24.09 -20.62 -1.14
CA LEU A 11 -24.58 -19.88 0.02
C LEU A 11 -24.19 -18.38 -0.03
N GLY A 12 -23.51 -17.94 -1.10
CA GLY A 12 -23.05 -16.58 -1.27
C GLY A 12 -21.70 -16.27 -0.62
N ARG A 13 -20.99 -17.26 -0.04
CA ARG A 13 -19.69 -17.02 0.61
C ARG A 13 -18.60 -16.92 -0.45
N VAL A 14 -17.85 -15.83 -0.43
CA VAL A 14 -16.69 -15.65 -1.30
C VAL A 14 -15.47 -16.36 -0.70
N ASN A 15 -15.16 -17.55 -1.22
CA ASN A 15 -14.07 -18.41 -0.75
C ASN A 15 -13.22 -19.04 -1.88
N LYS A 16 -13.51 -18.66 -3.14
CA LYS A 16 -12.80 -19.09 -4.35
C LYS A 16 -12.50 -17.88 -5.23
N VAL A 17 -11.48 -18.05 -6.07
CA VAL A 17 -11.07 -17.08 -7.10
C VAL A 17 -10.78 -17.83 -8.39
N GLU A 18 -11.07 -17.17 -9.51
CA GLU A 18 -10.74 -17.66 -10.85
C GLU A 18 -10.03 -16.58 -11.64
N LEU A 19 -9.14 -16.97 -12.55
CA LEU A 19 -8.56 -16.04 -13.51
C LEU A 19 -9.56 -15.71 -14.60
N VAL A 20 -9.63 -14.42 -14.93
CA VAL A 20 -10.33 -13.90 -16.11
C VAL A 20 -9.42 -14.15 -17.32
N PRO A 21 -9.92 -14.71 -18.44
CA PRO A 21 -9.13 -14.89 -19.67
C PRO A 21 -8.58 -13.56 -20.20
N LEU A 22 -7.41 -13.58 -20.86
CA LEU A 22 -6.76 -12.37 -21.39
C LEU A 22 -7.63 -11.65 -22.42
N GLU A 23 -8.38 -12.39 -23.23
CA GLU A 23 -9.30 -11.85 -24.23
C GLU A 23 -10.40 -10.99 -23.59
N GLN A 24 -10.89 -11.43 -22.42
CA GLN A 24 -11.85 -10.67 -21.65
C GLN A 24 -11.19 -9.54 -20.84
N LEU A 25 -9.95 -9.74 -20.39
CA LEU A 25 -9.19 -8.73 -19.63
C LEU A 25 -8.82 -7.51 -20.49
N GLY A 26 -8.57 -7.72 -21.79
CA GLY A 26 -8.32 -6.66 -22.78
C GLY A 26 -6.99 -5.91 -22.61
N ARG A 27 -6.12 -6.39 -21.71
CA ARG A 27 -4.80 -5.82 -21.39
C ARG A 27 -3.95 -6.87 -20.66
N PRO A 28 -2.63 -6.65 -20.51
CA PRO A 28 -1.78 -7.50 -19.68
C PRO A 28 -2.24 -7.59 -18.21
N ARG A 29 -1.95 -8.72 -17.56
CA ARG A 29 -2.03 -8.83 -16.09
C ARG A 29 -0.94 -7.96 -15.47
N VAL A 30 -1.34 -7.10 -14.55
CA VAL A 30 -0.44 -6.20 -13.83
C VAL A 30 -0.06 -6.84 -12.51
N ASP A 31 1.24 -6.95 -12.24
CA ASP A 31 1.77 -7.45 -10.96
C ASP A 31 1.45 -6.48 -9.81
N VAL A 32 1.38 -7.01 -8.59
CA VAL A 32 0.94 -6.25 -7.42
C VAL A 32 1.78 -6.64 -6.22
N VAL A 33 2.13 -5.66 -5.38
CA VAL A 33 2.61 -5.91 -4.01
C VAL A 33 1.53 -5.38 -3.08
N VAL A 34 0.97 -6.26 -2.25
CA VAL A 34 -0.17 -5.95 -1.39
C VAL A 34 0.28 -5.84 0.05
N ASN A 35 0.39 -4.60 0.53
CA ASN A 35 0.75 -4.30 1.92
C ASN A 35 -0.51 -4.23 2.78
N CYS A 36 -0.87 -5.33 3.42
CA CYS A 36 -2.02 -5.39 4.32
C CYS A 36 -1.68 -4.72 5.66
N SER A 37 -2.63 -3.96 6.21
CA SER A 37 -2.52 -3.49 7.59
C SER A 37 -2.73 -4.66 8.56
N GLY A 38 -2.20 -4.55 9.79
CA GLY A 38 -2.46 -5.56 10.83
C GLY A 38 -3.95 -5.75 11.11
N VAL A 39 -4.74 -4.67 11.05
CA VAL A 39 -6.21 -4.74 11.19
C VAL A 39 -6.85 -5.50 10.02
N PHE A 40 -6.40 -5.27 8.79
CA PHE A 40 -6.87 -6.02 7.63
C PHE A 40 -6.54 -7.51 7.76
N ARG A 41 -5.32 -7.84 8.23
CA ARG A 41 -4.94 -9.22 8.53
C ARG A 41 -5.87 -9.86 9.54
N ASP A 42 -6.16 -9.19 10.65
CA ASP A 42 -6.94 -9.79 11.73
C ASP A 42 -8.41 -9.99 11.35
N LEU A 43 -8.98 -9.11 10.53
CA LEU A 43 -10.38 -9.19 10.11
C LEU A 43 -10.60 -9.98 8.81
N PHE A 44 -9.63 -9.95 7.90
CA PHE A 44 -9.78 -10.39 6.51
C PHE A 44 -8.66 -11.33 6.05
N ILE A 45 -8.09 -12.14 6.96
CA ILE A 45 -7.08 -13.15 6.59
C ILE A 45 -7.58 -14.12 5.50
N ASN A 46 -8.90 -14.39 5.46
CA ASN A 46 -9.52 -15.17 4.40
C ASN A 46 -9.44 -14.47 3.03
N GLN A 47 -9.53 -13.14 2.98
CA GLN A 47 -9.36 -12.35 1.76
C GLN A 47 -7.89 -12.30 1.35
N MET A 48 -6.96 -12.16 2.29
CA MET A 48 -5.53 -12.29 2.00
C MET A 48 -5.20 -13.65 1.37
N ASN A 49 -5.81 -14.74 1.87
CA ASN A 49 -5.68 -16.08 1.27
C ASN A 49 -6.25 -16.16 -0.16
N LEU A 50 -7.28 -15.39 -0.49
CA LEU A 50 -7.82 -15.33 -1.86
C LEU A 50 -6.90 -14.54 -2.78
N LEU A 51 -6.31 -13.45 -2.29
CA LEU A 51 -5.35 -12.64 -3.02
C LEU A 51 -4.09 -13.46 -3.36
N ASP A 52 -3.50 -14.14 -2.37
CA ASP A 52 -2.30 -14.97 -2.59
C ASP A 52 -2.57 -16.08 -3.62
N ARG A 53 -3.71 -16.79 -3.49
CA ARG A 53 -4.13 -17.79 -4.49
C ARG A 53 -4.26 -17.20 -5.88
N ALA A 54 -4.93 -16.05 -6.02
CA ALA A 54 -5.12 -15.40 -7.30
C ALA A 54 -3.80 -14.99 -7.96
N ILE A 55 -2.84 -14.51 -7.17
CA ILE A 55 -1.53 -14.06 -7.66
C ILE A 55 -0.70 -15.27 -8.10
N LYS A 56 -0.63 -16.34 -7.29
CA LYS A 56 0.06 -17.59 -7.65
C LYS A 56 -0.53 -18.23 -8.90
N MET A 57 -1.86 -18.28 -9.01
CA MET A 57 -2.54 -18.75 -10.22
C MET A 57 -2.14 -17.92 -11.44
N ALA A 58 -2.07 -16.59 -11.31
CA ALA A 58 -1.65 -15.72 -12.40
C ALA A 58 -0.17 -15.93 -12.77
N ALA A 59 0.72 -16.15 -11.80
CA ALA A 59 2.12 -16.46 -12.07
C ALA A 59 2.30 -17.79 -12.82
N GLU A 60 1.51 -18.81 -12.45
CA GLU A 60 1.58 -20.16 -13.03
C GLU A 60 0.87 -20.30 -14.38
N ALA A 61 0.01 -19.36 -14.75
CA ALA A 61 -0.73 -19.39 -16.01
C ALA A 61 0.19 -19.48 -17.23
N ASP A 62 -0.18 -20.32 -18.19
CA ASP A 62 0.55 -20.49 -19.47
C ASP A 62 0.21 -19.35 -20.44
N GLU A 63 0.77 -18.17 -20.13
CA GLU A 63 0.57 -16.93 -20.87
C GLU A 63 1.92 -16.29 -21.21
N PRO A 64 2.04 -15.56 -22.35
CA PRO A 64 3.24 -14.81 -22.67
C PRO A 64 3.58 -13.78 -21.59
N VAL A 65 4.85 -13.66 -21.21
CA VAL A 65 5.33 -12.73 -20.16
C VAL A 65 5.01 -11.25 -20.46
N GLU A 66 4.91 -10.89 -21.74
CA GLU A 66 4.50 -9.54 -22.17
C GLU A 66 3.01 -9.24 -21.95
N GLN A 67 2.19 -10.27 -21.74
CA GLN A 67 0.78 -10.17 -21.38
C GLN A 67 0.52 -10.53 -19.90
N ASN A 68 1.56 -10.92 -19.16
CA ASN A 68 1.44 -11.33 -17.78
C ASN A 68 2.67 -10.92 -16.97
N TYR A 69 2.63 -9.72 -16.41
CA TYR A 69 3.72 -9.17 -15.62
C TYR A 69 3.89 -9.87 -14.27
N VAL A 70 2.83 -10.50 -13.74
CA VAL A 70 2.94 -11.35 -12.55
C VAL A 70 3.90 -12.51 -12.82
N ARG A 71 3.67 -13.23 -13.93
CA ARG A 71 4.53 -14.33 -14.36
C ARG A 71 5.93 -13.87 -14.72
N LYS A 72 6.06 -12.76 -15.47
CA LYS A 72 7.35 -12.17 -15.84
C LYS A 72 8.24 -11.95 -14.61
N HIS A 73 7.74 -11.20 -13.64
CA HIS A 73 8.51 -10.86 -12.45
C HIS A 73 8.74 -12.06 -11.53
N ALA A 74 7.78 -12.98 -11.42
CA ALA A 74 7.94 -14.19 -10.61
C ALA A 74 9.01 -15.14 -11.19
N LEU A 75 9.14 -15.25 -12.52
CA LEU A 75 10.20 -16.01 -13.16
C LEU A 75 11.59 -15.40 -12.90
N GLU A 76 11.72 -14.09 -13.12
CA GLU A 76 12.96 -13.35 -12.82
C GLU A 76 13.34 -13.49 -11.34
N GLN A 77 12.38 -13.31 -10.43
CA GLN A 77 12.60 -13.41 -8.99
C GLN A 77 12.90 -14.84 -8.51
N ALA A 78 12.33 -15.87 -9.15
CA ALA A 78 12.63 -17.27 -8.86
C ALA A 78 14.08 -17.61 -9.21
N GLU A 79 14.60 -17.08 -10.32
CA GLU A 79 16.00 -17.22 -10.72
C GLU A 79 16.93 -16.43 -9.79
N GLU A 80 16.61 -15.16 -9.51
CA GLU A 80 17.40 -14.28 -8.63
C GLU A 80 17.58 -14.86 -7.22
N LEU A 81 16.53 -15.44 -6.64
CA LEU A 81 16.50 -15.91 -5.26
C LEU A 81 16.66 -17.44 -5.13
N ASN A 82 16.78 -18.15 -6.25
CA ASN A 82 16.87 -19.61 -6.30
C ASN A 82 15.74 -20.31 -5.52
N VAL A 83 14.50 -19.90 -5.78
CA VAL A 83 13.27 -20.45 -5.18
C VAL A 83 12.31 -20.94 -6.25
N SER A 84 11.24 -21.64 -5.84
CA SER A 84 10.21 -22.05 -6.80
C SER A 84 9.44 -20.86 -7.38
N LEU A 85 8.88 -20.98 -8.59
CA LEU A 85 8.01 -19.95 -9.19
C LEU A 85 6.87 -19.53 -8.25
N ARG A 86 6.26 -20.52 -7.59
CA ARG A 86 5.13 -20.30 -6.68
C ARG A 86 5.55 -19.50 -5.44
N GLU A 87 6.73 -19.77 -4.89
CA GLU A 87 7.31 -18.99 -3.78
C GLU A 87 7.74 -17.59 -4.22
N ALA A 88 8.38 -17.46 -5.39
CA ALA A 88 8.76 -16.17 -5.97
C ALA A 88 7.56 -15.27 -6.26
N SER A 89 6.38 -15.83 -6.51
CA SER A 89 5.12 -15.10 -6.70
C SER A 89 4.46 -14.61 -5.42
N THR A 90 5.15 -14.68 -4.27
CA THR A 90 4.67 -14.13 -3.00
C THR A 90 4.53 -12.61 -3.08
N ARG A 91 3.33 -12.11 -2.84
CA ARG A 91 2.98 -10.67 -2.98
C ARG A 91 2.09 -10.12 -1.88
N VAL A 92 1.58 -10.96 -0.98
CA VAL A 92 0.65 -10.56 0.08
C VAL A 92 1.41 -10.47 1.39
N PHE A 93 1.74 -9.24 1.78
CA PHE A 93 2.57 -8.94 2.95
C PHE A 93 1.77 -8.22 4.03
N SER A 94 2.22 -8.32 5.28
CA SER A 94 1.62 -7.70 6.45
C SER A 94 2.67 -7.52 7.55
N ASN A 95 2.24 -6.93 8.66
CA ASN A 95 2.94 -7.09 9.93
C ASN A 95 2.86 -8.54 10.45
N ALA A 96 3.85 -8.94 11.24
CA ALA A 96 3.83 -10.15 12.07
C ALA A 96 2.54 -10.22 12.93
N ALA A 97 2.11 -11.43 13.28
CA ALA A 97 0.95 -11.63 14.14
C ALA A 97 1.06 -10.82 15.44
N GLY A 98 -0.01 -10.11 15.83
CA GLY A 98 -0.03 -9.23 17.01
C GLY A 98 0.70 -7.89 16.84
N SER A 99 1.35 -7.65 15.69
CA SER A 99 2.00 -6.37 15.37
C SER A 99 1.17 -5.53 14.40
N TYR A 100 1.33 -4.20 14.51
CA TYR A 100 0.64 -3.19 13.71
C TYR A 100 1.59 -2.05 13.34
N SER A 101 1.29 -1.36 12.23
CA SER A 101 2.04 -0.21 11.70
C SER A 101 3.50 -0.51 11.30
N ALA A 102 4.09 0.35 10.49
CA ALA A 102 5.52 0.35 10.20
C ALA A 102 6.33 1.09 11.29
N ASN A 103 5.68 1.60 12.35
CA ASN A 103 6.26 2.50 13.35
C ASN A 103 6.85 3.80 12.76
N VAL A 104 6.55 4.13 11.50
CA VAL A 104 7.00 5.37 10.85
C VAL A 104 6.25 6.55 11.44
N GLY A 105 4.94 6.41 11.65
CA GLY A 105 4.12 7.41 12.35
C GLY A 105 4.66 7.75 13.73
N LEU A 106 5.03 6.72 14.50
CA LEU A 106 5.58 6.89 15.86
C LEU A 106 6.94 7.60 15.85
N ALA A 107 7.82 7.25 14.91
CA ALA A 107 9.13 7.91 14.78
C ALA A 107 8.97 9.41 14.47
N ILE A 108 8.02 9.76 13.60
CA ILE A 108 7.72 11.15 13.25
C ILE A 108 7.06 11.89 14.42
N GLU A 109 6.17 11.24 15.17
CA GLU A 109 5.51 11.81 16.34
C GLU A 109 6.47 12.09 17.51
N ASN A 110 7.45 11.20 17.73
CA ASN A 110 8.39 11.32 18.84
C ASN A 110 9.47 12.38 18.62
N GLY A 111 9.60 12.93 17.40
CA GLY A 111 10.46 14.08 17.10
C GLY A 111 11.95 13.82 17.34
N ALA A 112 12.67 13.48 16.27
CA ALA A 112 14.13 13.51 16.21
C ALA A 112 14.56 13.73 14.75
N ASN A 113 15.85 13.91 14.50
CA ASN A 113 16.43 13.84 13.15
C ASN A 113 16.02 12.52 12.48
N VAL A 114 14.95 12.55 11.69
CA VAL A 114 14.40 11.37 11.04
C VAL A 114 15.28 11.03 9.85
N ASP A 115 16.05 9.96 9.98
CA ASP A 115 16.77 9.38 8.86
C ASP A 115 15.79 8.57 8.00
N GLU A 116 15.56 9.04 6.77
CA GLU A 116 14.65 8.37 5.83
C GLU A 116 15.11 6.94 5.54
N ALA A 117 16.41 6.64 5.52
CA ALA A 117 16.91 5.29 5.30
C ALA A 117 16.55 4.36 6.45
N GLN A 118 16.61 4.84 7.71
CA GLN A 118 16.17 4.09 8.88
C GLN A 118 14.67 3.81 8.83
N LEU A 119 13.86 4.79 8.41
CA LEU A 119 12.42 4.56 8.23
C LEU A 119 12.11 3.53 7.16
N GLN A 120 12.83 3.56 6.04
CA GLN A 120 12.65 2.60 4.95
C GLN A 120 13.02 1.18 5.39
N GLU A 121 14.14 0.99 6.10
CA GLU A 121 14.51 -0.32 6.63
C GLU A 121 13.51 -0.80 7.70
N GLN A 122 13.06 0.10 8.59
CA GLN A 122 12.04 -0.22 9.58
C GLN A 122 10.72 -0.65 8.92
N PHE A 123 10.34 0.01 7.82
CA PHE A 123 9.16 -0.38 7.05
C PHE A 123 9.29 -1.80 6.53
N VAL A 124 10.39 -2.11 5.85
CA VAL A 124 10.60 -3.45 5.26
C VAL A 124 10.62 -4.53 6.35
N THR A 125 11.37 -4.33 7.42
CA THR A 125 11.48 -5.30 8.52
C THR A 125 10.13 -5.54 9.20
N ARG A 126 9.32 -4.49 9.39
CA ARG A 126 8.03 -4.64 10.09
C ARG A 126 6.90 -5.12 9.19
N LYS A 127 6.97 -4.88 7.89
CA LYS A 127 5.92 -5.20 6.90
C LYS A 127 6.26 -6.41 6.03
N GLY A 128 7.47 -6.94 6.11
CA GLY A 128 7.96 -8.06 5.29
C GLY A 128 7.48 -9.44 5.69
N PHE A 129 6.33 -9.58 6.37
CA PHE A 129 5.77 -10.90 6.72
C PHE A 129 4.77 -11.34 5.66
N ALA A 130 5.08 -12.42 4.97
CA ALA A 130 4.26 -12.94 3.88
C ALA A 130 3.21 -13.93 4.38
N LEU A 131 2.00 -13.83 3.85
CA LEU A 131 1.01 -14.89 3.97
C LEU A 131 1.26 -15.95 2.88
N ASN A 132 1.17 -17.23 3.25
CA ASN A 132 1.17 -18.32 2.29
C ASN A 132 -0.18 -19.07 2.29
N SER A 133 -0.93 -19.01 1.19
CA SER A 133 -2.19 -19.76 1.06
C SER A 133 -2.04 -21.28 0.94
N ASP A 134 -0.82 -21.77 0.67
CA ASP A 134 -0.51 -23.21 0.64
C ASP A 134 -0.16 -23.75 2.04
N SER A 135 0.19 -22.88 2.98
CA SER A 135 0.37 -23.17 4.41
C SER A 135 -0.44 -22.18 5.25
N PRO A 136 -1.79 -22.30 5.26
CA PRO A 136 -2.65 -21.34 5.97
C PRO A 136 -2.34 -21.31 7.46
N GLY A 137 -2.08 -20.13 8.01
CA GLY A 137 -1.81 -19.91 9.43
C GLY A 137 -0.38 -19.48 9.75
N GLU A 138 0.54 -19.58 8.79
CA GLU A 138 1.90 -19.08 8.93
C GLU A 138 2.06 -17.73 8.23
N LEU A 139 2.52 -16.73 8.99
CA LEU A 139 3.05 -15.47 8.49
C LEU A 139 4.56 -15.52 8.69
N THR A 140 5.29 -15.78 7.62
CA THR A 140 6.73 -15.99 7.67
C THR A 140 7.43 -14.69 7.32
N GLU A 141 8.52 -14.40 8.03
CA GLU A 141 9.41 -13.30 7.63
C GLU A 141 9.97 -13.58 6.23
N SER A 142 9.83 -12.63 5.32
CA SER A 142 10.15 -12.76 3.89
C SER A 142 10.66 -11.43 3.34
N SER A 143 11.50 -10.76 4.13
CA SER A 143 12.04 -9.43 3.84
C SER A 143 12.77 -9.36 2.49
N ASP A 144 13.51 -10.40 2.10
CA ASP A 144 14.22 -10.43 0.80
C ASP A 144 13.26 -10.53 -0.39
N LEU A 145 12.23 -11.39 -0.29
CA LEU A 145 11.15 -11.46 -1.27
C LEU A 145 10.40 -10.13 -1.36
N PHE A 146 10.18 -9.47 -0.22
CA PHE A 146 9.50 -8.18 -0.17
C PHE A 146 10.35 -7.08 -0.83
N LYS A 147 11.66 -6.99 -0.54
CA LYS A 147 12.59 -6.05 -1.18
C LYS A 147 12.65 -6.27 -2.69
N SER A 148 12.78 -7.53 -3.14
CA SER A 148 12.83 -7.87 -4.57
C SER A 148 11.52 -7.58 -5.31
N ALA A 149 10.37 -7.75 -4.66
CA ALA A 149 9.07 -7.39 -5.25
C ALA A 149 8.86 -5.87 -5.30
N LEU A 150 9.23 -5.15 -4.23
CA LEU A 150 9.13 -3.68 -4.16
C LEU A 150 10.04 -2.99 -5.17
N SER A 151 11.24 -3.51 -5.46
CA SER A 151 12.15 -2.92 -6.45
C SER A 151 11.59 -2.93 -7.88
N LYS A 152 10.55 -3.74 -8.15
CA LYS A 152 9.86 -3.83 -9.45
C LYS A 152 8.59 -2.97 -9.52
N VAL A 153 8.27 -2.21 -8.46
CA VAL A 153 7.04 -1.38 -8.40
C VAL A 153 7.23 -0.06 -9.14
N ASP A 154 6.39 0.21 -10.13
CA ASP A 154 6.37 1.50 -10.86
C ASP A 154 5.39 2.53 -10.27
N MET A 155 4.44 2.07 -9.45
CA MET A 155 3.37 2.92 -8.91
C MET A 155 2.94 2.50 -7.51
N THR A 156 2.77 3.47 -6.60
CA THR A 156 2.11 3.28 -5.31
C THR A 156 0.65 3.73 -5.35
N PHE A 157 -0.21 3.04 -4.61
CA PHE A 157 -1.65 3.26 -4.65
C PHE A 157 -2.30 2.98 -3.30
N GLN A 158 -3.15 3.91 -2.82
CA GLN A 158 -4.02 3.68 -1.66
C GLN A 158 -5.44 4.16 -1.97
N ASN A 159 -6.44 3.63 -1.26
CA ASN A 159 -7.81 4.14 -1.31
C ASN A 159 -8.05 5.05 -0.11
N LEU A 160 -8.64 6.21 -0.36
CA LEU A 160 -9.12 7.11 0.68
C LEU A 160 -10.36 6.49 1.34
N ASP A 161 -10.40 6.51 2.67
CA ASP A 161 -11.50 5.95 3.45
C ASP A 161 -12.74 6.84 3.35
N SER A 162 -12.58 8.10 3.75
CA SER A 162 -13.68 9.06 3.81
C SER A 162 -13.15 10.49 3.71
N SER A 163 -14.03 11.46 3.49
CA SER A 163 -13.64 12.87 3.52
C SER A 163 -13.21 13.33 4.93
N GLU A 164 -13.74 12.67 5.96
CA GLU A 164 -13.44 12.93 7.38
C GLU A 164 -12.12 12.29 7.83
N ILE A 165 -11.81 11.10 7.32
CA ILE A 165 -10.54 10.40 7.53
C ILE A 165 -9.73 10.49 6.24
N SER A 166 -9.19 11.68 5.99
CA SER A 166 -8.30 11.91 4.85
C SER A 166 -6.82 11.74 5.24
N LEU A 167 -5.95 11.93 4.26
CA LEU A 167 -4.50 11.69 4.38
C LEU A 167 -3.83 12.48 5.50
N THR A 168 -4.37 13.64 5.86
CA THR A 168 -3.81 14.53 6.91
C THR A 168 -4.53 14.44 8.26
N ASP A 169 -5.59 13.64 8.38
CA ASP A 169 -6.33 13.48 9.65
C ASP A 169 -5.81 12.34 10.52
N VAL A 170 -5.07 11.41 9.92
CA VAL A 170 -4.55 10.18 10.53
C VAL A 170 -3.16 9.85 10.00
N SER A 171 -2.35 9.20 10.82
CA SER A 171 -0.96 8.86 10.47
C SER A 171 -0.81 7.56 9.70
N HIS A 172 -1.81 6.68 9.72
CA HIS A 172 -1.67 5.32 9.20
C HIS A 172 -1.44 5.26 7.67
N TYR A 173 -1.89 6.26 6.91
CA TYR A 173 -1.70 6.33 5.47
C TYR A 173 -0.22 6.50 5.09
N PHE A 174 0.45 7.50 5.66
CA PHE A 174 1.88 7.71 5.39
C PHE A 174 2.73 6.66 6.10
N ASP A 175 2.29 6.13 7.26
CA ASP A 175 2.99 5.03 7.94
C ASP A 175 3.09 3.78 7.04
N SER A 176 2.08 3.53 6.21
CA SER A 176 2.07 2.40 5.27
C SER A 176 2.43 2.79 3.83
N ASP A 177 2.87 4.02 3.58
CA ASP A 177 3.26 4.48 2.25
C ASP A 177 4.67 3.98 1.86
N PRO A 178 4.80 3.19 0.78
CA PRO A 178 6.08 2.65 0.36
C PRO A 178 6.77 3.54 -0.69
N THR A 179 6.32 4.77 -0.96
CA THR A 179 6.76 5.55 -2.14
C THR A 179 8.28 5.73 -2.17
N LYS A 180 8.89 6.31 -1.12
CA LYS A 180 10.36 6.40 -1.05
C LYS A 180 11.06 5.08 -0.76
N VAL A 181 10.38 4.10 -0.15
CA VAL A 181 10.94 2.74 0.03
C VAL A 181 11.21 2.12 -1.34
N VAL A 182 10.24 2.22 -2.26
CA VAL A 182 10.38 1.75 -3.63
C VAL A 182 11.47 2.56 -4.36
N GLU A 183 11.48 3.89 -4.24
CA GLU A 183 12.53 4.71 -4.86
C GLU A 183 13.94 4.34 -4.37
N GLY A 184 14.10 4.03 -3.08
CA GLY A 184 15.38 3.61 -2.50
C GLY A 184 15.83 2.20 -2.89
N LEU A 185 14.89 1.31 -3.25
CA LEU A 185 15.17 -0.05 -3.69
C LEU A 185 15.44 -0.17 -5.19
N ARG A 186 15.01 0.82 -5.99
CA ARG A 186 15.20 0.86 -7.44
C ARG A 186 16.60 1.34 -7.81
N THR A 187 17.18 0.72 -8.83
CA THR A 187 18.51 1.11 -9.36
C THR A 187 18.42 2.09 -10.53
N ASP A 188 17.23 2.32 -11.09
CA ASP A 188 17.04 3.15 -12.28
C ASP A 188 16.84 4.65 -11.98
N GLY A 189 16.78 5.02 -10.70
CA GLY A 189 16.64 6.41 -10.25
C GLY A 189 15.34 7.09 -10.67
N LYS A 190 14.34 6.34 -11.14
CA LYS A 190 13.05 6.90 -11.56
C LYS A 190 12.17 7.18 -10.35
N LYS A 191 11.49 8.33 -10.38
CA LYS A 191 10.43 8.62 -9.42
C LYS A 191 9.25 7.66 -9.60
N VAL A 192 8.68 7.24 -8.48
CA VAL A 192 7.54 6.33 -8.46
C VAL A 192 6.26 7.14 -8.54
N GLY A 193 5.35 6.77 -9.45
CA GLY A 193 4.05 7.42 -9.53
C GLY A 193 3.22 7.07 -8.29
N SER A 194 2.76 8.05 -7.52
CA SER A 194 1.96 7.82 -6.31
C SER A 194 0.53 8.34 -6.49
N PHE A 195 -0.46 7.48 -6.22
CA PHE A 195 -1.86 7.77 -6.49
C PHE A 195 -2.78 7.41 -5.33
N ILE A 196 -3.89 8.14 -5.23
CA ILE A 196 -4.97 7.92 -4.28
C ILE A 196 -6.29 7.82 -5.03
N ALA A 197 -7.04 6.75 -4.79
CA ALA A 197 -8.41 6.66 -5.24
C ALA A 197 -9.36 7.21 -4.17
N ASP A 198 -10.22 8.12 -4.57
CA ASP A 198 -11.27 8.72 -3.77
C ASP A 198 -12.62 8.25 -4.34
N THR A 199 -13.28 7.40 -3.57
CA THR A 199 -14.61 6.84 -3.90
C THR A 199 -15.69 7.33 -2.94
N THR A 200 -15.42 8.43 -2.23
CA THR A 200 -16.35 9.01 -1.23
C THR A 200 -17.62 9.59 -1.85
N THR A 201 -17.61 9.85 -3.16
CA THR A 201 -18.77 10.27 -3.94
C THR A 201 -19.03 9.30 -5.08
N ALA A 202 -20.23 9.37 -5.69
CA ALA A 202 -20.56 8.57 -6.87
C ALA A 202 -19.62 8.81 -8.07
N ASN A 203 -18.94 9.96 -8.11
CA ASN A 203 -17.92 10.26 -9.10
C ASN A 203 -16.54 9.86 -8.57
N ALA A 204 -16.17 8.59 -8.74
CA ALA A 204 -14.87 8.08 -8.32
C ALA A 204 -13.73 8.81 -9.03
N GLN A 205 -12.69 9.20 -8.28
CA GLN A 205 -11.54 9.94 -8.78
C GLN A 205 -10.26 9.21 -8.43
N VAL A 206 -9.29 9.18 -9.35
CA VAL A 206 -7.91 8.77 -9.07
C VAL A 206 -7.03 10.00 -9.23
N ARG A 207 -6.42 10.45 -8.13
CA ARG A 207 -5.55 11.62 -8.10
C ARG A 207 -4.12 11.20 -7.83
N SER A 208 -3.14 12.01 -8.24
CA SER A 208 -1.79 11.84 -7.69
C SER A 208 -1.81 12.15 -6.19
N LEU A 209 -0.89 11.55 -5.43
CA LEU A 209 -0.76 11.78 -4.00
C LEU A 209 -0.60 13.27 -3.69
N SER A 210 0.28 13.98 -4.40
CA SER A 210 0.44 15.43 -4.24
C SER A 210 -0.84 16.21 -4.55
N ALA A 211 -1.64 15.78 -5.53
CA ALA A 211 -2.93 16.42 -5.79
C ALA A 211 -3.93 16.22 -4.65
N GLN A 212 -3.94 15.04 -4.02
CA GLN A 212 -4.76 14.78 -2.84
C GLN A 212 -4.26 15.55 -1.62
N VAL A 213 -2.95 15.61 -1.37
CA VAL A 213 -2.36 16.43 -0.30
C VAL A 213 -2.73 17.90 -0.48
N ARG A 214 -2.65 18.46 -1.70
CA ARG A 214 -3.11 19.84 -1.98
C ARG A 214 -4.59 20.04 -1.68
N LEU A 215 -5.43 19.05 -1.99
CA LEU A 215 -6.87 19.12 -1.70
C LEU A 215 -7.10 19.15 -0.19
N ASP A 216 -6.43 18.28 0.57
CA ASP A 216 -6.46 18.26 2.03
C ASP A 216 -6.00 19.61 2.61
N SER A 217 -4.86 20.14 2.18
CA SER A 217 -4.34 21.42 2.66
C SER A 217 -5.33 22.56 2.43
N ARG A 218 -5.92 22.64 1.22
CA ARG A 218 -6.88 23.71 0.88
C ARG A 218 -8.24 23.58 1.54
N THR A 219 -8.66 22.37 1.88
CA THR A 219 -9.97 22.12 2.49
C THR A 219 -9.92 22.11 4.01
N LYS A 220 -8.74 21.89 4.60
CA LYS A 220 -8.52 21.74 6.05
C LYS A 220 -7.53 22.77 6.57
N LEU A 221 -6.24 22.44 6.61
CA LEU A 221 -5.21 23.22 7.33
C LEU A 221 -5.19 24.71 6.93
N LEU A 222 -5.36 25.01 5.64
CA LEU A 222 -5.33 26.37 5.10
C LEU A 222 -6.73 26.96 4.84
N ASN A 223 -7.80 26.26 5.23
CA ASN A 223 -9.17 26.73 5.03
C ASN A 223 -9.64 27.55 6.25
N PRO A 224 -9.93 28.86 6.11
CA PRO A 224 -10.42 29.68 7.21
C PRO A 224 -11.67 29.13 7.88
N LYS A 225 -12.58 28.51 7.12
CA LYS A 225 -13.78 27.89 7.71
C LYS A 225 -13.44 26.73 8.63
N PHE A 226 -12.37 25.99 8.33
CA PHE A 226 -11.92 24.87 9.16
C PHE A 226 -11.16 25.36 10.38
N TYR A 227 -10.08 26.12 10.20
CA TYR A 227 -9.22 26.47 11.34
C TYR A 227 -9.89 27.46 12.29
N GLU A 228 -10.71 28.41 11.83
CA GLU A 228 -11.47 29.31 12.71
C GLU A 228 -12.51 28.53 13.52
N ALA A 229 -13.14 27.52 12.92
CA ALA A 229 -14.07 26.64 13.63
C ALA A 229 -13.35 25.78 14.67
N ALA A 230 -12.18 25.23 14.32
CA ALA A 230 -11.35 24.48 15.26
C ALA A 230 -10.92 25.37 16.44
N LEU A 231 -10.44 26.59 16.18
CA LEU A 231 -9.97 27.52 17.22
C LEU A 231 -11.04 27.92 18.24
N LYS A 232 -12.34 27.89 17.86
CA LYS A 232 -13.45 28.06 18.83
C LYS A 232 -13.49 26.95 19.88
N GLY A 233 -12.94 25.78 19.58
CA GLY A 233 -12.74 24.68 20.53
C GLY A 233 -11.58 24.90 21.51
N GLY A 234 -10.88 26.04 21.45
CA GLY A 234 -9.80 26.39 22.37
C GLY A 234 -8.63 25.41 22.30
N TYR A 235 -8.23 24.86 23.44
CA TYR A 235 -7.09 23.94 23.57
C TYR A 235 -7.17 22.74 22.61
N GLU A 236 -8.33 22.09 22.55
CA GLU A 236 -8.57 20.91 21.70
C GLU A 236 -8.51 21.27 20.21
N GLY A 237 -8.99 22.46 19.86
CA GLY A 237 -8.91 23.00 18.50
C GLY A 237 -7.48 23.19 18.00
N VAL A 238 -6.61 23.73 18.86
CA VAL A 238 -5.19 23.90 18.55
C VAL A 238 -4.51 22.53 18.39
N ARG A 239 -4.88 21.54 19.21
CA ARG A 239 -4.39 20.15 19.04
C ARG A 239 -4.75 19.61 17.66
N GLU A 240 -5.97 19.83 17.21
CA GLU A 240 -6.43 19.39 15.89
C GLU A 240 -5.63 20.03 14.75
N ILE A 241 -5.30 21.33 14.84
CA ILE A 241 -4.46 22.02 13.83
C ILE A 241 -3.03 21.47 13.83
N SER A 242 -2.41 21.37 15.02
CA SER A 242 -1.05 20.84 15.19
C SER A 242 -0.91 19.41 14.63
N LYS A 243 -1.93 18.58 14.85
CA LYS A 243 -2.01 17.22 14.32
C LYS A 243 -1.95 17.18 12.79
N ARG A 244 -2.72 18.02 12.08
CA ARG A 244 -2.70 18.07 10.59
C ARG A 244 -1.34 18.50 10.08
N MET A 245 -0.71 19.49 10.73
CA MET A 245 0.62 19.94 10.34
C MET A 245 1.65 18.80 10.46
N ARG A 246 1.61 18.06 11.57
CA ARG A 246 2.49 16.91 11.79
C ARG A 246 2.30 15.81 10.75
N TYR A 247 1.05 15.49 10.40
CA TYR A 247 0.77 14.44 9.42
C TYR A 247 1.08 14.88 7.98
N THR A 248 0.97 16.18 7.70
CA THR A 248 1.50 16.76 6.47
C THR A 248 3.02 16.56 6.38
N PHE A 249 3.76 16.83 7.47
CA PHE A 249 5.20 16.52 7.53
C PHE A 249 5.51 15.04 7.28
N GLY A 250 4.66 14.12 7.77
CA GLY A 250 4.75 12.69 7.45
C GLY A 250 4.83 12.39 5.95
N TRP A 251 3.99 13.05 5.15
CA TRP A 251 4.00 12.90 3.68
C TRP A 251 5.23 13.48 2.99
N SER A 252 5.87 14.51 3.56
CA SER A 252 7.17 14.97 3.10
C SER A 252 8.24 13.89 3.31
N THR A 253 8.22 13.26 4.47
CA THR A 253 9.19 12.23 4.84
C THR A 253 9.03 10.95 4.02
N THR A 254 7.82 10.42 3.84
CA THR A 254 7.63 9.10 3.21
C THR A 254 7.49 9.12 1.69
N ALA A 255 7.05 10.25 1.13
CA ALA A 255 6.75 10.37 -0.31
C ALA A 255 7.33 11.63 -0.97
N GLY A 256 7.77 12.63 -0.20
CA GLY A 256 8.14 13.94 -0.75
C GLY A 256 6.97 14.60 -1.50
N ALA A 257 5.73 14.34 -1.06
CA ALA A 257 4.52 14.67 -1.82
C ALA A 257 3.92 16.04 -1.49
N VAL A 258 4.49 16.77 -0.51
CA VAL A 258 4.01 18.08 -0.06
C VAL A 258 4.71 19.18 -0.85
N ASP A 259 3.93 20.04 -1.51
CA ASP A 259 4.46 21.20 -2.23
C ASP A 259 4.94 22.28 -1.24
N ASN A 260 6.01 23.01 -1.58
CA ASN A 260 6.62 24.03 -0.71
C ASN A 260 5.68 25.18 -0.29
N PHE A 261 4.55 25.40 -0.97
CA PHE A 261 3.59 26.45 -0.59
C PHE A 261 2.67 26.04 0.57
N VAL A 262 2.55 24.73 0.83
CA VAL A 262 1.78 24.16 1.94
C VAL A 262 2.56 24.34 3.23
#